data_AF-A0A958WU60-F1
#
_entry.id   AF-A0A958WU60-F1
#
_cell.length_a   1.000
_cell.length_b   1.000
_cell.length_c   1.000
_cell.angle_alpha   90.00
_cell.angle_beta   90.00
_cell.angle_gamma   90.00
#
_symmetry.space_group_name_H-M   'P 1'
#
loop_
_entity.id
_entity.type
_entity.pdbx_description
1 polymer ?
#
loop_
_entity_poly.entity_id
_entity_poly.type
_entity_poly.pdbx_seq_one_letter_code
_entity_poly.pdbx_strand_id
1 'polypeptide(L)'
;MSFRNSFSNFKWKKFFGWIGLIVLLGLGTVVYFQYYAVFSDGYRAGTLIKFSRKGYIFKTYEGEINQGGIANPSPGTAMANQIWSFSVRKKEVADKLDKMEGKVVRLHYKQFNRMFPWEGDTPYLVNEVEVVE
;
A
#
# COMPACT_ATOMS: atom_id res chain seq x y z
N MET A 1 -13.71 66.44 3.19
CA MET A 1 -12.86 65.69 4.13
C MET A 1 -13.17 64.20 3.96
N SER A 2 -12.44 63.50 3.09
CA SER A 2 -12.54 62.04 2.98
C SER A 2 -11.29 61.56 2.27
N PHE A 3 -10.33 61.08 3.04
CA PHE A 3 -9.24 60.30 2.50
C PHE A 3 -9.04 59.07 3.38
N ARG A 4 -9.01 57.94 2.68
CA ARG A 4 -8.27 56.73 3.00
C ARG A 4 -9.01 55.72 3.89
N ASN A 5 -9.48 54.65 3.25
CA ASN A 5 -9.49 53.29 3.80
C ASN A 5 -9.60 52.26 2.65
N SER A 6 -8.53 52.09 1.86
CA SER A 6 -8.44 51.01 0.84
C SER A 6 -7.12 50.21 0.91
N PHE A 7 -6.23 50.52 1.87
CA PHE A 7 -4.91 49.87 1.97
C PHE A 7 -4.85 48.65 2.91
N SER A 8 -5.87 48.40 3.73
CA SER A 8 -5.90 47.25 4.66
C SER A 8 -6.34 45.96 3.98
N ASN A 9 -7.37 46.01 3.12
CA ASN A 9 -7.99 44.83 2.53
C ASN A 9 -7.04 44.02 1.61
N PHE A 10 -6.09 44.68 0.95
CA PHE A 10 -5.17 44.01 0.02
C PHE A 10 -4.06 43.22 0.74
N LYS A 11 -3.52 43.74 1.84
CA LYS A 11 -2.52 43.04 2.66
C LYS A 11 -3.13 41.83 3.37
N TRP A 12 -4.36 41.96 3.86
CA TRP A 12 -5.08 40.87 4.52
C TRP A 12 -5.50 39.74 3.57
N LYS A 13 -5.96 40.07 2.35
CA LYS A 13 -6.25 39.05 1.32
C LYS A 13 -5.01 38.26 0.92
N LYS A 14 -3.86 38.91 0.77
CA LYS A 14 -2.58 38.23 0.50
C LYS A 14 -2.14 37.36 1.67
N PHE A 15 -2.26 37.84 2.91
CA PHE A 15 -1.92 37.09 4.12
C PHE A 15 -2.75 35.80 4.25
N PHE A 16 -4.08 35.88 4.12
CA PHE A 16 -4.94 34.69 4.13
C PHE A 16 -4.70 33.77 2.92
N GLY A 17 -4.36 34.33 1.76
CA GLY A 17 -3.94 33.56 0.59
C GLY A 17 -2.68 32.72 0.86
N TRP A 18 -1.66 33.31 1.49
CA TRP A 18 -0.45 32.60 1.90
C TRP A 18 -0.71 31.54 2.97
N ILE A 19 -1.57 31.81 3.96
CA ILE A 19 -1.99 30.80 4.94
C ILE A 19 -2.68 29.63 4.25
N GLY A 20 -3.63 29.91 3.35
CA GLY A 20 -4.33 28.88 2.59
C GLY A 20 -3.37 28.03 1.76
N LEU A 21 -2.38 28.65 1.11
CA LEU A 21 -1.34 27.95 0.36
C LEU A 21 -0.48 27.05 1.26
N ILE A 22 -0.05 27.54 2.42
CA ILE A 22 0.74 26.75 3.39
C ILE A 22 -0.06 25.55 3.90
N VAL A 23 -1.34 25.74 4.22
CA VAL A 23 -2.22 24.64 4.66
C VAL A 23 -2.40 23.61 3.53
N LEU A 24 -2.62 24.07 2.30
CA LEU A 24 -2.75 23.18 1.14
C LEU A 24 -1.47 22.35 0.91
N LEU A 25 -0.30 22.99 0.99
CA LEU A 25 0.99 22.31 0.85
C LEU A 25 1.24 21.33 2.00
N GLY A 26 0.89 21.71 3.24
CA GLY A 26 0.97 20.83 4.40
C GLY A 26 0.09 19.59 4.25
N LEU A 27 -1.18 19.78 3.86
CA LEU A 27 -2.10 18.67 3.58
C LEU A 27 -1.59 17.78 2.44
N GLY A 28 -1.11 18.39 1.35
CA GLY A 28 -0.54 17.67 0.21
C GLY A 28 0.66 16.80 0.61
N THR A 29 1.52 17.33 1.49
CA THR A 29 2.68 16.60 2.02
C THR A 29 2.22 15.40 2.86
N VAL A 30 1.27 15.59 3.77
CA VAL A 30 0.73 14.49 4.60
C VAL A 30 0.09 13.39 3.74
N VAL A 31 -0.70 13.78 2.74
CA VAL A 31 -1.31 12.82 1.79
C VAL A 31 -0.24 12.07 1.02
N TYR A 32 0.80 12.77 0.55
CA TYR A 32 1.91 12.13 -0.16
C TYR A 32 2.59 11.05 0.70
N PHE A 33 2.95 11.37 1.94
CA PHE A 33 3.61 10.41 2.84
C PHE A 33 2.70 9.26 3.28
N GLN A 34 1.38 9.44 3.28
CA GLN A 34 0.48 8.33 3.62
C GLN A 34 0.22 7.35 2.49
N TYR A 35 0.16 7.81 1.24
CA TYR A 35 -0.30 6.96 0.14
C TYR A 35 0.78 6.66 -0.91
N TYR A 36 1.83 7.49 -1.02
CA TYR A 36 2.82 7.37 -2.08
C TYR A 36 4.24 7.08 -1.58
N ALA A 37 4.55 7.43 -0.33
CA ALA A 37 5.84 7.07 0.26
C ALA A 37 5.89 5.56 0.54
N VAL A 38 6.91 4.91 0.00
CA VAL A 38 7.22 3.50 0.30
C VAL A 38 7.80 3.46 1.71
N PHE A 39 7.11 2.78 2.62
CA PHE A 39 7.52 2.60 4.00
C PHE A 39 8.59 1.51 4.15
N SER A 40 8.41 0.41 3.41
CA SER A 40 9.34 -0.72 3.42
C SER A 40 9.29 -1.43 2.07
N ASP A 41 10.43 -1.94 1.64
CA ASP A 41 10.57 -2.84 0.50
C ASP A 41 11.34 -4.09 0.92
N GLY A 42 11.06 -5.21 0.26
CA GLY A 42 11.74 -6.46 0.59
C GLY A 42 11.08 -7.70 0.00
N TYR A 43 11.57 -8.85 0.43
CA TYR A 43 11.15 -10.14 -0.08
C TYR A 43 10.42 -10.97 0.98
N ARG A 44 9.39 -11.69 0.57
CA ARG A 44 8.74 -12.73 1.36
C ARG A 44 8.61 -13.99 0.53
N ALA A 45 8.99 -15.11 1.12
CA ALA A 45 8.81 -16.42 0.53
C ALA A 45 7.72 -17.20 1.28
N GLY A 46 7.02 -18.06 0.55
CA GLY A 46 5.98 -18.93 1.09
C GLY A 46 5.24 -19.68 -0.01
N THR A 47 4.39 -20.61 0.38
CA THR A 47 3.52 -21.33 -0.56
C THR A 47 2.34 -20.46 -0.91
N LEU A 48 2.08 -20.22 -2.20
CA LEU A 48 0.90 -19.49 -2.66
C LEU A 48 -0.34 -20.35 -2.42
N ILE A 49 -1.15 -19.97 -1.43
CA ILE A 49 -2.32 -20.74 -1.01
C ILE A 49 -3.62 -20.27 -1.67
N LYS A 50 -3.64 -19.03 -2.16
CA LYS A 50 -4.80 -18.43 -2.78
C LYS A 50 -4.39 -17.24 -3.62
N PHE A 51 -5.01 -17.11 -4.78
CA PHE A 51 -4.92 -15.91 -5.60
C PHE A 51 -6.27 -15.66 -6.25
N SER A 52 -6.82 -14.45 -6.12
CA SER A 52 -8.11 -14.14 -6.73
C SER A 52 -8.28 -12.66 -7.07
N ARG A 53 -9.13 -12.41 -8.07
CA ARG A 53 -9.53 -11.05 -8.44
C ARG A 53 -10.85 -10.69 -7.74
N LYS A 54 -10.80 -9.87 -6.71
CA LYS A 54 -11.96 -9.51 -5.87
C LYS A 54 -12.19 -8.00 -5.80
N GLY A 55 -13.38 -7.59 -5.37
CA GLY A 55 -13.79 -6.19 -5.22
C GLY A 55 -15.17 -5.91 -5.83
N TYR A 56 -15.87 -4.92 -5.26
CA TYR A 56 -17.23 -4.53 -5.67
C TYR A 56 -17.23 -3.50 -6.80
N ILE A 57 -16.57 -2.35 -6.56
CA ILE A 57 -16.49 -1.24 -7.53
C ILE A 57 -15.18 -1.33 -8.32
N PHE A 58 -14.06 -1.46 -7.61
CA PHE A 58 -12.74 -1.64 -8.18
C PHE A 58 -12.29 -3.08 -7.91
N LYS A 59 -12.01 -3.82 -8.98
CA LYS A 59 -11.51 -5.20 -8.88
C LYS A 59 -9.99 -5.21 -8.88
N THR A 60 -9.41 -5.66 -7.78
CA THR A 60 -7.96 -5.80 -7.56
C THR A 60 -7.57 -7.27 -7.50
N TYR A 61 -6.29 -7.56 -7.73
CA TYR A 61 -5.74 -8.91 -7.61
C TYR A 61 -5.13 -9.08 -6.23
N GLU A 62 -5.57 -10.11 -5.52
CA GLU A 62 -5.27 -10.30 -4.10
C GLU A 62 -4.79 -11.74 -3.89
N GLY A 63 -3.68 -11.88 -3.19
CA GLY A 63 -3.04 -13.17 -2.94
C GLY A 63 -2.73 -13.38 -1.47
N GLU A 64 -2.58 -14.65 -1.10
CA GLU A 64 -2.18 -15.08 0.23
C GLU A 64 -1.07 -16.13 0.08
N ILE A 65 0.05 -15.93 0.79
CA ILE A 65 1.07 -16.97 0.95
C ILE A 65 1.05 -17.50 2.38
N ASN A 66 1.34 -18.79 2.53
CA ASN A 66 1.69 -19.36 3.82
C ASN A 66 3.21 -19.38 3.94
N GLN A 67 3.75 -18.58 4.87
CA GLN A 67 5.19 -18.47 5.10
C GLN A 67 5.74 -19.58 6.00
N GLY A 68 4.88 -20.49 6.46
CA GLY A 68 5.20 -21.40 7.56
C GLY A 68 5.27 -20.67 8.91
N GLY A 69 5.45 -21.43 9.99
CA GLY A 69 5.64 -20.90 11.33
C GLY A 69 7.09 -21.08 11.79
N ILE A 70 7.56 -20.20 12.70
CA ILE A 70 8.84 -20.39 13.39
C ILE A 70 8.77 -21.70 14.18
N ALA A 71 9.66 -22.63 13.85
CA ALA A 71 9.89 -23.84 14.61
C ALA A 71 10.58 -23.51 15.94
N ASN A 72 9.81 -23.02 16.91
CA ASN A 72 10.10 -23.27 18.33
C ASN A 72 9.04 -24.25 18.83
N PRO A 73 9.16 -25.54 18.52
CA PRO A 73 8.22 -26.54 19.02
C PRO A 73 8.51 -26.73 20.50
N SER A 74 7.85 -25.96 21.36
CA SER A 74 7.55 -26.48 22.69
C SER A 74 6.58 -27.65 22.49
N PRO A 75 6.80 -28.82 23.14
CA PRO A 75 5.88 -29.94 23.02
C PRO A 75 4.47 -29.50 23.42
N GLY A 76 3.54 -29.44 22.46
CA GLY A 76 2.14 -29.06 22.69
C GLY A 76 1.70 -27.71 22.10
N THR A 77 2.57 -26.93 21.45
CA THR A 77 2.15 -25.71 20.73
C THR A 77 1.91 -26.02 19.26
N ALA A 78 0.66 -25.88 18.80
CA ALA A 78 0.32 -25.99 17.38
C ALA A 78 1.17 -25.00 16.56
N MET A 79 1.73 -25.46 15.45
CA MET A 79 2.49 -24.62 14.53
C MET A 79 1.55 -23.52 13.99
N ALA A 80 1.78 -22.27 14.37
CA ALA A 80 1.01 -21.16 13.83
C ALA A 80 1.46 -20.92 12.39
N ASN A 81 0.61 -21.30 11.42
CA ASN A 81 0.81 -20.93 10.02
C ASN A 81 0.74 -19.40 9.90
N GLN A 82 1.83 -18.77 9.45
CA GLN A 82 1.84 -17.34 9.18
C GLN A 82 1.31 -17.09 7.77
N ILE A 83 0.02 -16.77 7.67
CA ILE A 83 -0.59 -16.32 6.41
C ILE A 83 -0.25 -14.85 6.21
N TRP A 84 0.27 -14.52 5.03
CA TRP A 84 0.52 -13.15 4.62
C TRP A 84 -0.25 -12.82 3.35
N SER A 85 -1.09 -11.79 3.44
CA SER A 85 -1.89 -11.28 2.32
C SER A 85 -1.18 -10.13 1.62
N PHE A 86 -1.33 -10.07 0.31
CA PHE A 86 -0.72 -9.06 -0.54
C PHE A 86 -1.62 -8.72 -1.74
N SER A 87 -1.38 -7.55 -2.33
CA SER A 87 -2.11 -7.04 -3.49
C SER A 87 -1.19 -6.92 -4.70
N VAL A 88 -1.74 -7.06 -5.91
CA VAL A 88 -1.00 -6.98 -7.17
C VAL A 88 -1.69 -6.00 -8.11
N ARG A 89 -0.93 -5.03 -8.63
CA ARG A 89 -1.43 -4.04 -9.59
C ARG A 89 -1.12 -4.40 -11.03
N LYS A 90 0.06 -4.96 -11.29
CA LYS A 90 0.53 -5.29 -12.64
C LYS A 90 -0.13 -6.57 -13.12
N LYS A 91 -0.83 -6.51 -14.26
CA LYS A 91 -1.54 -7.66 -14.82
C LYS A 91 -0.58 -8.80 -15.16
N GLU A 92 0.62 -8.47 -15.62
CA GLU A 92 1.65 -9.44 -15.99
C GLU A 92 2.12 -10.29 -14.79
N VAL A 93 2.17 -9.67 -13.60
CA VAL A 93 2.51 -10.37 -12.34
C VAL A 93 1.34 -11.21 -11.88
N ALA A 94 0.11 -10.69 -12.01
CA ALA A 94 -1.10 -11.41 -11.67
C ALA A 94 -1.27 -12.68 -12.51
N ASP A 95 -1.11 -12.57 -13.83
CA ASP A 95 -1.24 -13.70 -14.76
C ASP A 95 -0.14 -14.77 -14.54
N LYS A 96 1.02 -14.39 -13.96
CA LYS A 96 2.05 -15.34 -13.51
C LYS A 96 1.62 -16.05 -12.22
N LEU A 97 1.18 -15.30 -11.21
CA LEU A 97 0.76 -15.83 -9.91
C LEU A 97 -0.44 -16.77 -10.00
N ASP A 98 -1.39 -16.47 -10.89
CA ASP A 98 -2.56 -17.31 -11.16
C ASP A 98 -2.18 -18.74 -11.60
N LYS A 99 -1.02 -18.91 -12.24
CA LYS A 99 -0.48 -20.21 -12.68
C LYS A 99 0.45 -20.87 -11.64
N MET A 100 0.70 -20.19 -10.53
CA MET A 100 1.65 -20.62 -9.49
C MET A 100 0.94 -21.00 -8.19
N GLU A 101 -0.39 -21.15 -8.19
CA GLU A 101 -1.13 -21.62 -7.02
C GLU A 101 -0.61 -22.99 -6.57
N GLY A 102 -0.42 -23.15 -5.26
CA GLY A 102 0.19 -24.33 -4.63
C GLY A 102 1.72 -24.39 -4.71
N LYS A 103 2.40 -23.49 -5.44
CA LYS A 103 3.87 -23.47 -5.54
C LYS A 103 4.50 -22.59 -4.46
N VAL A 104 5.76 -22.89 -4.14
CA VAL A 104 6.59 -22.02 -3.30
C VAL A 104 7.11 -20.87 -4.15
N VAL A 105 6.76 -19.65 -3.76
CA VAL A 105 7.10 -18.42 -4.48
C VAL A 105 7.85 -17.47 -3.57
N ARG A 106 8.73 -16.66 -4.16
CA ARG A 106 9.37 -15.50 -3.53
C ARG A 106 8.81 -14.25 -4.17
N LEU A 107 8.22 -13.39 -3.35
CA LEU A 107 7.53 -12.18 -3.76
C LEU A 107 8.33 -10.95 -3.32
N HIS A 108 8.60 -10.06 -4.26
CA HIS A 108 9.15 -8.73 -3.97
C HIS A 108 8.00 -7.74 -3.79
N TYR A 109 7.93 -7.13 -2.61
CA TYR A 109 6.84 -6.23 -2.24
C TYR A 109 7.34 -4.83 -1.90
N LYS A 110 6.46 -3.86 -2.11
CA LYS A 110 6.56 -2.51 -1.56
C LYS A 110 5.39 -2.27 -0.63
N GLN A 111 5.69 -1.93 0.61
CA GLN A 111 4.73 -1.56 1.64
C GLN A 111 4.53 -0.05 1.64
N PHE A 112 3.28 0.37 1.58
CA PHE A 112 2.86 1.76 1.77
C PHE A 112 2.23 1.92 3.16
N ASN A 113 2.15 3.15 3.67
CA ASN A 113 1.51 3.39 4.97
C ASN A 113 -0.01 3.18 4.91
N ARG A 114 -0.63 3.55 3.80
CA ARG A 114 -2.04 3.33 3.48
C ARG A 114 -2.17 3.00 2.00
N MET A 115 -3.26 2.31 1.67
CA MET A 115 -3.60 1.95 0.30
C MET A 115 -4.98 2.51 -0.04
N PHE A 116 -5.15 2.97 -1.28
CA PHE A 116 -6.47 3.34 -1.78
C PHE A 116 -7.27 2.09 -2.17
N PRO A 117 -8.60 2.08 -2.00
CA PRO A 117 -9.43 0.91 -2.32
C PRO A 117 -9.40 0.44 -3.79
N TRP A 118 -8.95 1.28 -4.71
CA TRP A 118 -8.78 0.93 -6.13
C TRP A 118 -7.38 0.43 -6.49
N GLU A 119 -6.41 0.54 -5.58
CA GLU A 119 -5.03 0.09 -5.82
C GLU A 119 -4.74 -1.30 -5.24
N GLY A 120 -5.40 -1.65 -4.13
CA GLY A 120 -5.28 -2.96 -3.49
C GLY A 120 -6.02 -3.03 -2.16
N ASP A 121 -6.29 -4.25 -1.71
CA ASP A 121 -6.91 -4.52 -0.40
C ASP A 121 -5.90 -4.37 0.76
N THR A 122 -4.60 -4.53 0.46
CA THR A 122 -3.52 -4.47 1.44
C THR A 122 -2.51 -3.38 1.10
N PRO A 123 -1.77 -2.84 2.11
CA PRO A 123 -0.66 -1.92 1.86
C PRO A 123 0.56 -2.58 1.20
N TYR A 124 0.54 -3.90 0.99
CA TYR A 124 1.65 -4.66 0.44
C TYR A 124 1.46 -4.91 -1.05
N LEU A 125 2.12 -4.11 -1.87
CA LEU A 125 2.03 -4.23 -3.32
C LEU A 125 3.17 -5.09 -3.87
N VAL A 126 2.84 -6.26 -4.38
CA VAL A 126 3.80 -7.16 -5.03
C VAL A 126 4.00 -6.74 -6.47
N ASN A 127 5.27 -6.57 -6.83
CA ASN A 127 5.66 -6.07 -8.15
C ASN A 127 6.41 -7.13 -8.97
N GLU A 128 7.01 -8.12 -8.32
CA GLU A 128 7.80 -9.17 -8.95
C GLU A 128 7.59 -10.49 -8.20
N VAL A 129 7.66 -11.59 -8.95
CA VAL A 129 7.50 -12.97 -8.46
C VAL A 129 8.59 -13.84 -9.06
N GLU A 130 9.21 -14.64 -8.21
CA GLU A 130 10.19 -15.66 -8.54
C GLU A 130 9.70 -17.01 -8.02
N VAL A 131 9.87 -18.07 -8.81
CA VAL A 131 9.61 -19.45 -8.35
C VAL A 131 10.85 -19.92 -7.62
N VAL A 132 10.66 -20.43 -6.41
CA VAL A 132 11.72 -21.10 -5.65
C VAL A 132 11.52 -22.60 -5.89
N GLU A 133 12.19 -23.13 -6.91
CA GLU A 133 12.25 -24.58 -7.17
C GLU A 133 13.07 -25.31 -6.10
#